data_AF-A0A7V2DHR0-F1
#
_entry.id   AF-A0A7V2DHR0-F1
#
_cell.length_a   1.000
_cell.length_b   1.000
_cell.length_c   1.000
_cell.angle_alpha   90.00
_cell.angle_beta   90.00
_cell.angle_gamma   90.00
#
_symmetry.space_group_name_H-M   'P 1'
#
loop_
_entity.id
_entity.type
_entity.pdbx_description
1 polymer ?
#
loop_
_entity_poly.entity_id
_entity_poly.type
_entity_poly.pdbx_seq_one_letter_code
_entity_poly.pdbx_strand_id
1 'polypeptide(L)' 'MVISVTNKAMELMGSYGYICDYHVEKRWRDVKEVQLWLGGAQFGRFDVVRGYYLYRTA' A
#
# COMPACT_ATOMS: atom_id res chain seq x y z
N MET A 1 5.03 -0.60 4.86
CA MET A 1 4.86 -0.16 6.26
C MET A 1 3.38 0.02 6.63
N VAL A 2 2.59 0.79 5.86
CA VAL A 2 1.17 1.03 6.18
C VAL A 2 0.32 -0.25 6.11
N ILE A 3 0.47 -1.06 5.05
CA ILE A 3 -0.29 -2.32 4.86
C ILE A 3 -0.15 -3.28 6.06
N SER A 4 1.07 -3.43 6.59
CA SER A 4 1.33 -4.34 7.72
C SER A 4 0.72 -3.84 9.03
N VAL A 5 0.61 -2.51 9.20
CA VAL A 5 -0.02 -1.92 10.40
C VAL A 5 -1.54 -2.08 10.30
N THR A 6 -2.14 -1.83 9.14
CA THR A 6 -3.59 -1.99 8.98
C THR A 6 -4.00 -3.46 9.08
N ASN A 7 -3.21 -4.40 8.55
CA ASN A 7 -3.48 -5.83 8.73
C ASN A 7 -3.42 -6.25 10.21
N LYS A 8 -2.41 -5.80 10.96
CA LYS A 8 -2.32 -6.05 12.40
C LYS A 8 -3.48 -5.40 13.18
N ALA A 9 -3.91 -4.22 12.77
CA ALA A 9 -5.08 -3.57 13.37
C ALA A 9 -6.37 -4.39 13.14
N MET A 10 -6.53 -5.01 11.96
CA MET A 10 -7.65 -5.92 11.68
C MET A 10 -7.57 -7.20 12.53
N GLU A 11 -6.37 -7.78 12.70
CA GLU A 11 -6.17 -8.95 13.56
C GLU A 11 -6.48 -8.64 15.04
N LEU A 12 -6.09 -7.45 15.53
CA LEU A 12 -6.37 -7.01 16.90
C LEU A 12 -7.84 -6.73 17.17
N MET A 13 -8.57 -6.21 16.18
CA MET A 13 -10.01 -5.91 16.30
C MET A 13 -10.90 -7.15 16.10
N GLY A 14 -10.35 -8.25 15.57
CA GLY A 14 -11.10 -9.48 15.32
C GLY A 14 -12.33 -9.23 14.44
N SER A 15 -13.49 -9.74 14.85
CA SER A 15 -14.77 -9.55 14.14
C SER A 15 -15.23 -8.09 14.07
N TYR A 16 -14.85 -7.26 15.05
CA TYR A 16 -15.18 -5.83 15.04
C TYR A 16 -14.39 -5.04 13.99
N GLY A 17 -13.31 -5.62 13.45
CA GLY A 17 -12.50 -4.99 12.40
C GLY A 17 -13.25 -4.78 11.09
N TYR A 18 -14.29 -5.57 10.81
CA TYR A 18 -15.04 -5.55 9.55
C TYR A 18 -16.31 -4.69 9.58
N ILE A 19 -16.65 -4.09 10.72
CA ILE A 19 -17.89 -3.33 10.87
C ILE A 19 -17.68 -1.91 10.32
N CYS A 20 -18.62 -1.42 9.48
CA CYS A 20 -18.57 -0.09 8.87
C CYS A 20 -18.53 1.08 9.87
N ASP A 21 -19.03 0.89 11.10
CA ASP A 21 -18.98 1.92 12.15
C ASP A 21 -17.56 2.27 12.58
N TYR A 22 -16.61 1.34 12.42
CA TYR A 22 -15.22 1.60 12.70
C TYR A 22 -14.48 2.00 11.43
N HIS A 23 -13.78 3.13 11.50
CA HIS A 23 -12.94 3.67 10.42
C HIS A 23 -11.78 2.74 9.99
N VAL A 24 -11.58 1.60 10.64
CA VAL A 24 -10.49 0.65 10.35
C VAL A 24 -10.74 -0.09 9.04
N GLU A 25 -11.98 -0.52 8.79
CA GLU A 25 -12.38 -1.21 7.56
C GLU A 25 -12.20 -0.31 6.33
N LYS A 26 -12.61 0.96 6.42
CA LYS A 26 -12.37 1.98 5.39
C LYS A 26 -10.89 2.14 5.08
N ARG A 27 -10.06 2.33 6.12
CA ARG A 27 -8.60 2.48 5.96
C ARG A 27 -7.93 1.24 5.37
N TRP A 28 -8.46 0.05 5.66
CA TRP A 28 -7.95 -1.19 5.07
C TRP A 28 -8.20 -1.25 3.57
N ARG A 29 -9.38 -0.81 3.11
CA ARG A 29 -9.70 -0.70 1.67
C ARG A 29 -8.86 0.38 0.98
N ASP A 30 -8.81 1.59 1.55
CA ASP A 30 -8.10 2.72 0.95
C ASP A 30 -6.61 2.40 0.72
N VAL A 31 -5.97 1.69 1.65
CA VAL A 31 -4.56 1.30 1.54
C VAL A 31 -4.31 0.34 0.37
N LYS A 32 -5.26 -0.54 0.05
CA LYS A 32 -5.16 -1.45 -1.09
C LYS A 32 -5.39 -0.75 -2.41
N GLU A 33 -6.32 0.20 -2.44
CA GLU A 33 -6.58 1.02 -3.63
C GLU A 33 -5.38 1.88 -3.99
N VAL A 34 -4.76 2.55 -3.01
CA VAL A 34 -3.54 3.33 -3.21
C VAL A 34 -2.39 2.45 -3.70
N GLN A 35 -2.27 1.21 -3.21
CA GLN A 35 -1.24 0.28 -3.68
C GLN A 35 -1.44 -0.09 -5.16
N LEU A 36 -2.69 -0.28 -5.60
CA LEU A 36 -3.01 -0.62 -6.99
C LEU A 36 -2.81 0.60 -7.91
N TRP A 37 -3.27 1.78 -7.48
CA TRP A 37 -3.24 3.00 -8.27
C TRP A 37 -1.84 3.59 -8.41
N LEU A 38 -1.05 3.61 -7.33
CA LEU A 38 0.33 4.13 -7.34
C LEU A 38 1.41 3.11 -7.69
N GLY A 39 1.03 1.87 -8.02
CA GLY A 39 1.97 0.80 -8.37
C GLY A 39 2.86 0.32 -7.20
N GLY A 40 2.48 0.66 -5.97
CA GLY A 40 3.13 0.21 -4.75
C GLY A 40 4.64 0.51 -4.68
N ALA A 41 5.36 -0.30 -3.91
CA ALA A 41 6.80 -0.10 -3.68
C ALA A 41 7.67 -0.42 -4.91
N GLN A 42 7.14 -1.16 -5.88
CA GLN A 42 7.87 -1.54 -7.09
C GLN A 42 8.01 -0.35 -8.04
N PHE A 43 6.94 0.45 -8.20
CA PHE A 43 6.97 1.64 -9.03
C PHE A 43 8.06 2.63 -8.59
N GLY A 44 8.15 2.92 -7.29
CA GLY A 44 9.20 3.78 -6.76
C GLY A 44 10.62 3.23 -6.94
N ARG A 45 10.81 1.90 -6.92
CA ARG A 45 12.12 1.29 -7.20
C ARG A 45 12.51 1.43 -8.66
N PHE A 46 11.57 1.25 -9.58
CA PHE A 46 11.81 1.44 -11.01
C PHE A 46 12.15 2.90 -11.34
N ASP A 47 11.48 3.87 -10.71
CA ASP A 47 11.78 5.29 -10.88
C ASP A 47 13.22 5.62 -10.45
N VAL A 48 13.63 5.11 -9.29
CA VAL A 48 15.01 5.25 -8.79
C VAL A 48 16.02 4.59 -9.74
N VAL A 49 15.78 3.37 -10.21
CA VAL A 49 16.66 2.66 -11.15
C VAL A 49 16.80 3.42 -12.47
N ARG A 50 15.72 4.03 -12.96
CA ARG A 50 15.74 4.86 -14.18
C ARG A 50 16.63 6.11 -14.02
N GLY A 51 16.74 6.67 -12.82
CA GLY A 51 17.65 7.79 -12.55
C GLY A 51 19.13 7.40 -12.56
N TYR A 52 19.47 6.17 -12.15
CA TYR A 52 20.85 5.70 -12.10
C TYR A 52 21.39 5.21 -13.44
N TYR A 53 20.53 4.64 -14.29
CA TYR A 53 20.93 4.15 -15.60
C TYR A 53 20.54 5.15 -16.68
N LEU A 54 21.50 6.00 -17.09
CA LEU A 54 21.39 6.75 -18.34
C LEU A 54 21.17 5.76 -19.48
N TYR A 55 20.05 5.90 -20.17
CA TYR A 55 19.79 5.14 -21.38
C TYR A 55 20.88 5.51 -22.39
N ARG A 56 21.80 4.59 -22.64
CA ARG A 56 22.75 4.74 -23.74
C ARG A 56 21.94 4.53 -25.01
N THR A 57 21.48 5.61 -25.64
CA THR A 57 21.05 5.59 -27.03
C THR A 57 22.23 5.11 -27.87
N ALA A 58 22.15 3.86 -28.33
CA ALA A 58 22.92 3.41 -29.48
C ALA A 58 22.26 3.93 -30.76
#